data_AF-A0AAI9VC82-F1
#
_entry.id   AF-A0AAI9VC82-F1
#
_cell.length_a   1.000
_cell.length_b   1.000
_cell.length_c   1.000
_cell.angle_alpha   90.00
_cell.angle_beta   90.00
_cell.angle_gamma   90.00
#
_symmetry.space_group_name_H-M   'P 1'
#
loop_
_entity.id
_entity.type
_entity.pdbx_description
1 polymer ?
#
loop_
_entity_poly.entity_id
_entity_poly.type
_entity_poly.pdbx_seq_one_letter_code
_entity_poly.pdbx_strand_id
1 'polypeptide(L)'
;MPPVSSKVTVFFDLDGTLFDHHHSLSCGISAIRQRYPALASFDLTSLITQYNTSLQSAYDEYLQKIITYEETDYRKVRLFVQGLGLDVPDDAKIAELRDIYRPAYRGSRRATPGSIETLV
;
A
#
# COMPACT_ATOMS: atom_id res chain seq x y z
N MET A 1 31.54 -6.12 41.55
CA MET A 1 31.51 -5.33 40.30
C MET A 1 30.13 -4.68 40.18
N PRO A 2 30.00 -3.41 39.79
CA PRO A 2 28.68 -2.85 39.49
C PRO A 2 28.14 -3.49 38.20
N PRO A 3 26.83 -3.66 38.05
CA PRO A 3 26.25 -4.13 36.80
C PRO A 3 26.44 -3.06 35.73
N VAL A 4 27.10 -3.41 34.63
CA VAL A 4 27.12 -2.58 33.43
C VAL A 4 25.71 -2.64 32.86
N SER A 5 24.94 -1.56 32.99
CA SER A 5 23.68 -1.41 32.27
C SER A 5 24.00 -1.30 30.79
N SER A 6 23.90 -2.41 30.07
CA SER A 6 23.93 -2.39 28.61
C SER A 6 22.59 -1.82 28.14
N LYS A 7 22.63 -0.62 27.55
CA LYS A 7 21.49 -0.13 26.80
C LYS A 7 21.35 -1.00 25.56
N VAL A 8 20.20 -1.65 25.43
CA VAL A 8 19.84 -2.42 24.23
C VAL A 8 18.97 -1.51 23.36
N THR A 9 19.36 -1.35 22.10
CA THR A 9 18.55 -0.67 21.08
C THR A 9 17.92 -1.72 20.18
N VAL A 10 16.62 -1.63 19.97
CA VAL A 10 15.86 -2.50 19.06
C VAL A 10 15.28 -1.64 17.95
N PHE A 11 15.49 -2.06 16.70
CA PHE A 11 14.90 -1.43 15.52
C PHE A 11 13.71 -2.27 15.06
N PHE A 12 12.56 -1.62 14.90
CA PHE A 12 11.37 -2.24 14.35
C PHE A 12 11.13 -1.72 12.94
N ASP A 13 10.80 -2.63 12.04
CA ASP A 13 10.10 -2.28 10.82
C ASP A 13 8.67 -1.78 11.15
N LEU A 14 8.02 -1.11 10.20
CA LEU A 14 6.68 -0.56 10.38
C LEU A 14 5.59 -1.43 9.74
N ASP A 15 5.59 -1.52 8.41
CA ASP A 15 4.51 -2.13 7.62
C ASP A 15 4.49 -3.65 7.78
N GLY A 16 3.43 -4.20 8.38
CA GLY A 16 3.32 -5.63 8.69
C GLY A 16 4.03 -6.05 9.97
N THR A 17 4.74 -5.12 10.63
CA THR A 17 5.40 -5.33 11.93
C THR A 17 4.63 -4.60 13.03
N LEU A 18 4.71 -3.27 13.09
CA LEU A 18 3.99 -2.46 14.09
C LEU A 18 2.66 -1.91 13.58
N PHE A 19 2.52 -1.78 12.28
CA PHE A 19 1.35 -1.25 11.61
C PHE A 19 0.74 -2.34 10.72
N ASP A 20 -0.56 -2.60 10.89
CA ASP A 20 -1.31 -3.55 10.05
C ASP A 20 -1.59 -2.94 8.67
N HIS A 21 -0.53 -2.97 7.86
CA HIS A 21 -0.52 -2.51 6.49
C HIS A 21 -1.57 -3.25 5.65
N HIS A 22 -1.64 -4.57 5.80
CA HIS A 22 -2.52 -5.43 5.01
C HIS A 22 -3.99 -5.06 5.22
N HIS A 23 -4.42 -4.81 6.47
CA HIS A 23 -5.77 -4.34 6.75
C HIS A 23 -6.06 -3.00 6.05
N SER A 24 -5.14 -2.05 6.17
CA SER A 24 -5.33 -0.71 5.59
C SER A 24 -5.37 -0.74 4.06
N LEU A 25 -4.49 -1.55 3.45
CA LEU A 25 -4.47 -1.82 2.02
C LEU A 25 -5.80 -2.44 1.56
N SER A 26 -6.27 -3.46 2.27
CA SER A 26 -7.54 -4.13 1.97
C SER A 26 -8.73 -3.17 2.02
N CYS A 27 -8.79 -2.28 3.03
CA CYS A 27 -9.80 -1.23 3.10
C CYS A 27 -9.71 -0.24 1.93
N GLY A 28 -8.50 0.17 1.54
CA GLY A 28 -8.27 1.05 0.38
C GLY A 28 -8.73 0.42 -0.94
N ILE A 29 -8.33 -0.84 -1.19
CA ILE A 29 -8.72 -1.58 -2.40
C ILE A 29 -10.22 -1.87 -2.43
N SER A 30 -10.82 -2.20 -1.29
CA SER A 30 -12.28 -2.39 -1.19
C SER A 30 -13.04 -1.11 -1.52
N ALA A 31 -12.56 0.06 -1.07
CA ALA A 31 -13.20 1.34 -1.35
C ALA A 31 -13.18 1.70 -2.84
N ILE A 32 -12.05 1.50 -3.54
CA ILE A 32 -12.00 1.72 -5.00
C ILE A 32 -12.88 0.70 -5.73
N ARG A 33 -12.88 -0.57 -5.30
CA ARG A 33 -13.69 -1.63 -5.92
C ARG A 33 -15.18 -1.32 -5.88
N GLN A 34 -15.68 -0.76 -4.77
CA GLN A 34 -17.08 -0.38 -4.61
C GLN A 34 -17.49 0.80 -5.51
N ARG A 35 -16.54 1.70 -5.83
CA ARG A 35 -16.78 2.92 -6.62
C ARG A 35 -16.53 2.73 -8.10
N TYR A 36 -15.76 1.72 -8.49
CA TYR A 36 -15.31 1.50 -9.85
C TYR A 36 -15.91 0.20 -10.42
N PRO A 37 -16.99 0.28 -11.22
CA PRO A 37 -17.72 -0.91 -11.68
C PRO A 37 -16.84 -1.95 -12.41
N ALA A 38 -15.83 -1.48 -13.15
CA ALA A 38 -14.88 -2.35 -13.84
C ALA A 38 -14.08 -3.27 -12.89
N LEU A 39 -13.96 -2.91 -11.60
CA LEU A 39 -13.28 -3.70 -10.58
C LEU A 39 -14.21 -4.68 -9.85
N ALA A 40 -15.53 -4.57 -10.02
CA ALA A 40 -16.51 -5.34 -9.25
C ALA A 40 -16.41 -6.86 -9.50
N SER A 41 -16.07 -7.26 -10.72
CA SER A 41 -15.92 -8.65 -11.16
C SER A 41 -14.68 -9.34 -10.59
N PHE A 42 -13.70 -8.59 -10.09
CA PHE A 42 -12.49 -9.15 -9.50
C PHE A 42 -12.69 -9.38 -8.00
N ASP A 43 -12.15 -10.48 -7.48
CA ASP A 43 -12.11 -10.70 -6.04
C ASP A 43 -11.06 -9.79 -5.36
N LEU A 44 -11.27 -9.50 -4.08
CA LEU A 44 -10.44 -8.55 -3.35
C LEU A 44 -8.98 -9.02 -3.23
N THR A 45 -8.75 -10.33 -3.10
CA THR A 45 -7.40 -10.90 -2.96
C THR A 45 -6.60 -10.76 -4.25
N SER A 46 -7.23 -11.00 -5.40
CA SER A 46 -6.60 -10.78 -6.71
C SER A 46 -6.27 -9.31 -6.94
N LEU A 47 -7.16 -8.40 -6.55
CA LEU A 47 -6.90 -6.96 -6.64
C LEU A 47 -5.73 -6.53 -5.76
N ILE A 48 -5.66 -7.02 -4.52
CA ILE A 48 -4.54 -6.73 -3.61
C ILE A 48 -3.22 -7.29 -4.18
N THR A 49 -3.24 -8.51 -4.69
CA THR A 49 -2.07 -9.13 -5.34
C THR A 49 -1.59 -8.29 -6.51
N GLN A 50 -2.49 -7.92 -7.42
CA GLN A 50 -2.16 -7.10 -8.59
C GLN A 50 -1.64 -5.72 -8.18
N TYR A 51 -2.23 -5.10 -7.16
CA TYR A 51 -1.77 -3.82 -6.63
C TYR A 51 -0.32 -3.92 -6.11
N ASN A 52 -0.01 -4.96 -5.33
CA ASN A 52 1.33 -5.17 -4.79
C ASN A 52 2.37 -5.46 -5.89
N THR A 53 2.01 -6.28 -6.88
CA THR A 53 2.86 -6.51 -8.06
C THR A 53 3.15 -5.20 -8.79
N SER A 54 2.13 -4.37 -8.99
CA SER A 54 2.26 -3.08 -9.68
C SER A 54 3.06 -2.05 -8.88
N LEU A 55 2.93 -2.07 -7.55
CA LEU A 55 3.73 -1.25 -6.63
C LEU A 55 5.20 -1.63 -6.72
N GLN A 56 5.50 -2.93 -6.67
CA GLN A 56 6.86 -3.43 -6.78
C GLN A 56 7.48 -3.05 -8.13
N SER A 57 6.77 -3.27 -9.25
CA SER A 57 7.27 -2.90 -10.57
C SER A 57 7.53 -1.40 -10.73
N ALA A 58 6.64 -0.53 -10.24
CA ALA A 58 6.89 0.91 -10.26
C ALA A 58 8.10 1.30 -9.39
N TYR A 59 8.27 0.64 -8.24
CA TYR A 59 9.41 0.89 -7.38
C TYR A 59 10.73 0.40 -7.99
N ASP A 60 10.73 -0.74 -8.67
CA ASP A 60 11.88 -1.26 -9.40
C ASP A 60 12.30 -0.30 -10.53
N GLU A 61 11.34 0.27 -11.26
CA GLU A 61 11.59 1.31 -12.27
C GLU A 61 12.24 2.56 -11.64
N TYR A 62 11.77 2.97 -10.46
CA TYR A 62 12.38 4.07 -9.71
C TYR A 62 13.82 3.75 -9.26
N LEU A 63 14.06 2.56 -8.71
CA LEU A 63 15.42 2.13 -8.31
C LEU A 63 16.38 2.08 -9.50
N GLN A 64 15.86 1.74 -10.69
CA GLN A 64 16.60 1.76 -11.95
C GLN A 64 16.74 3.18 -12.55
N LYS A 65 16.20 4.21 -11.90
CA LYS A 65 16.19 5.61 -12.35
C LYS A 65 15.47 5.83 -13.68
N ILE A 66 14.51 4.97 -14.01
CA ILE A 66 13.66 5.08 -15.21
C ILE A 66 12.59 6.15 -14.98
N ILE A 67 12.06 6.23 -13.77
CA ILE A 67 11.08 7.22 -13.32
C ILE A 67 11.56 7.92 -12.04
N THR A 68 11.04 9.10 -11.75
CA THR A 68 11.26 9.78 -10.48
C THR A 68 10.39 9.18 -9.37
N TYR A 69 10.69 9.52 -8.11
CA TYR A 69 9.89 9.07 -6.99
C TYR A 69 8.45 9.60 -7.07
N GLU A 70 8.27 10.85 -7.51
CA GLU A 70 6.98 11.49 -7.69
C GLU A 70 6.10 10.77 -8.72
N GLU A 71 6.73 10.17 -9.73
CA GLU A 71 6.05 9.44 -10.81
C GLU A 71 5.60 8.03 -10.40
N THR A 72 6.22 7.44 -9.38
CA THR A 72 5.92 6.05 -8.93
C THR A 72 4.44 5.83 -8.65
N ASP A 73 3.78 6.81 -8.06
CA ASP A 73 2.42 6.66 -7.56
C ASP A 73 1.39 6.62 -8.71
N TYR A 74 1.61 7.42 -9.76
CA TYR A 74 0.82 7.37 -11.00
C TYR A 74 1.18 6.12 -11.82
N ARG A 75 2.48 5.79 -11.91
CA ARG A 75 2.96 4.61 -12.63
C ARG A 75 2.36 3.33 -12.08
N LYS A 76 2.34 3.16 -10.75
CA LYS A 76 1.71 2.04 -10.05
C LYS A 76 0.23 1.89 -10.43
N VAL A 77 -0.54 2.97 -10.45
CA VAL A 77 -1.98 2.89 -10.79
C VAL A 77 -2.18 2.49 -12.25
N ARG A 78 -1.36 3.03 -13.18
CA ARG A 78 -1.39 2.61 -14.58
C ARG A 78 -1.09 1.12 -14.73
N LEU A 79 -0.03 0.63 -14.08
CA LEU A 79 0.37 -0.78 -14.07
C LEU A 79 -0.72 -1.68 -13.43
N PHE A 80 -1.36 -1.20 -12.37
CA PHE A 80 -2.45 -1.91 -11.70
C PHE A 80 -3.63 -2.14 -12.64
N VAL A 81 -4.11 -1.08 -13.30
CA VAL A 81 -5.25 -1.19 -14.22
C VAL A 81 -4.88 -1.99 -15.47
N GLN A 82 -3.68 -1.75 -16.01
CA GLN A 82 -3.15 -2.49 -17.16
C GLN A 82 -3.03 -3.99 -16.88
N GLY A 83 -2.54 -4.38 -15.70
CA GLY A 83 -2.39 -5.79 -15.32
C GLY A 83 -3.73 -6.51 -15.08
N LEU A 84 -4.82 -5.76 -14.89
CA LEU A 84 -6.19 -6.31 -14.88
C LEU A 84 -6.79 -6.46 -16.28
N GLY A 85 -6.06 -6.07 -17.34
CA GLY A 85 -6.54 -6.09 -18.72
C GLY A 85 -7.58 -5.00 -19.02
N LEU A 86 -7.61 -3.94 -18.21
CA LEU A 86 -8.50 -2.80 -18.37
C LEU A 86 -7.81 -1.65 -19.09
N ASP A 87 -8.59 -0.76 -19.69
CA ASP A 87 -8.06 0.44 -20.34
C ASP A 87 -7.33 1.33 -19.33
N VAL A 88 -6.11 1.74 -19.69
CA VAL A 88 -5.26 2.57 -18.82
C VAL A 88 -5.92 3.93 -18.59
N PRO A 89 -6.15 4.35 -17.34
CA PRO A 89 -6.81 5.62 -17.04
C PRO A 89 -5.90 6.80 -17.35
N ASP A 90 -6.52 7.94 -17.67
CA ASP A 90 -5.83 9.24 -17.72
C ASP A 90 -5.48 9.75 -16.31
N ASP A 91 -4.72 10.84 -16.24
CA ASP A 91 -4.21 11.38 -14.98
C ASP A 91 -5.32 11.92 -14.07
N ALA A 92 -6.39 12.47 -14.65
CA ALA A 92 -7.55 12.93 -13.90
C ALA A 92 -8.24 11.75 -13.21
N LYS A 93 -8.35 10.61 -13.90
CA LYS A 93 -8.96 9.42 -13.34
C LYS A 93 -8.07 8.71 -12.33
N ILE A 94 -6.77 8.72 -12.53
CA ILE A 94 -5.81 8.24 -11.53
C ILE A 94 -5.92 9.08 -10.25
N ALA A 95 -6.05 10.40 -10.36
CA ALA A 95 -6.27 11.27 -9.21
C ALA A 95 -7.56 10.91 -8.45
N GLU A 96 -8.68 10.67 -9.17
CA GLU A 96 -9.94 10.23 -8.56
C GLU A 96 -9.80 8.91 -7.79
N LEU A 97 -9.17 7.89 -8.39
CA LEU A 97 -8.91 6.61 -7.72
C LEU A 97 -8.10 6.81 -6.43
N ARG A 98 -7.10 7.70 -6.46
CA ARG A 98 -6.27 8.03 -5.29
C ARG A 98 -7.06 8.77 -4.20
N ASP A 99 -7.95 9.67 -4.58
CA ASP A 99 -8.80 10.40 -3.64
C ASP A 99 -9.82 9.50 -2.93
N ILE A 100 -10.17 8.36 -3.52
CA ILE A 100 -10.99 7.32 -2.89
C ILE A 100 -10.13 6.42 -2.00
N TYR A 101 -8.99 5.95 -2.52
CA TYR A 101 -8.09 5.04 -1.82
C TYR A 101 -7.51 5.65 -0.55
N ARG A 102 -6.98 6.88 -0.65
CA ARG A 102 -6.16 7.50 0.41
C ARG A 102 -6.92 7.70 1.72
N PRO A 103 -8.16 8.23 1.74
CA PRO A 103 -8.93 8.36 2.98
C PRO A 103 -9.27 7.00 3.59
N ALA A 104 -9.67 6.01 2.77
CA ALA A 104 -10.01 4.67 3.25
C ALA A 104 -8.79 3.97 3.89
N TYR A 105 -7.63 4.02 3.23
CA TYR A 105 -6.38 3.50 3.76
C TYR A 105 -5.95 4.20 5.05
N ARG A 106 -5.98 5.54 5.08
CA ARG A 106 -5.53 6.31 6.24
C ARG A 106 -6.48 6.17 7.44
N GLY A 107 -7.78 6.12 7.19
CA GLY A 107 -8.81 5.99 8.22
C GLY A 107 -8.89 4.59 8.84
N SER A 108 -8.36 3.57 8.17
CA SER A 108 -8.32 2.18 8.67
C SER A 108 -6.99 1.82 9.35
N ARG A 109 -6.07 2.78 9.53
CA ARG A 109 -4.79 2.49 10.16
C ARG A 109 -4.97 1.96 11.58
N ARG A 110 -4.32 0.83 11.86
CA ARG A 110 -4.30 0.20 13.19
C ARG A 110 -2.96 -0.44 13.47
N ALA A 111 -2.60 -0.55 14.74
CA ALA A 111 -1.42 -1.31 15.14
C ALA A 111 -1.62 -2.80 14.83
N THR A 112 -0.53 -3.51 14.56
CA THR A 112 -0.55 -4.98 14.55
C THR A 112 -0.97 -5.47 15.95
N PRO A 113 -1.81 -6.52 16.06
CA PRO A 113 -2.24 -7.04 17.36
C PRO A 113 -1.06 -7.34 18.29
N GLY A 114 -1.10 -6.84 19.53
CA GLY A 114 -0.04 -7.04 20.52
C GLY A 114 1.11 -6.02 20.44
N SER A 115 1.21 -5.20 19.39
CA SER A 115 2.32 -4.24 19.24
C SER A 115 2.30 -3.12 20.26
N ILE A 116 1.11 -2.61 20.63
CA ILE A 116 1.02 -1.53 21.62
C ILE A 116 1.44 -2.06 22.99
N GLU A 117 0.92 -3.23 23.39
CA GLU A 117 1.20 -3.89 24.66
C GLU A 117 2.68 -4.27 24.81
N THR A 118 3.35 -4.60 23.70
CA THR A 118 4.77 -4.99 23.70
C THR A 118 5.71 -3.79 23.85
N LEU A 119 5.28 -2.58 23.47
CA LEU A 119 6.12 -1.38 23.41
C LEU A 119 5.92 -0.42 24.59
N VAL A 120 4.99 -0.71 25.50
CA VAL A 120 4.70 0.08 26.71
C VAL A 120 5.40 -0.44 27.96
#